data_AF-A0A368ESA3-F1
#
_entry.id   AF-A0A368ESA3-F1
#
_cell.length_a   1.000
_cell.length_b   1.000
_cell.length_c   1.000
_cell.angle_alpha   90.00
_cell.angle_beta   90.00
_cell.angle_gamma   90.00
#
_symmetry.space_group_name_H-M   'P 1'
#
loop_
_entity.id
_entity.type
_entity.pdbx_description
1 polymer ?
#
loop_
_entity_poly.entity_id
_entity_poly.type
_entity_poly.pdbx_seq_one_letter_code
_entity_poly.pdbx_strand_id
1 'polypeptide(L)'
;MIMCYVLVIISGLGLFQIGLNHYFDFFITNRISFDLIVSIIFIAAQTLVMFFFVGTGVNVREYLEAHPELGDKLYKKMFAIKRRLYPPTMMVTMLFMAMVIVDGIYYFGKISEWWFHILYFLTLYYFYKATKEQHISFIGSTEIVLEMTEKERESVG
;
A
#
# COMPACT_ATOMS: atom_id res chain seq x y z
N MET A 1 11.84 2.88 -1.75
CA MET A 1 10.93 3.25 -2.87
C MET A 1 10.83 2.18 -3.95
N ILE A 2 11.92 1.81 -4.65
CA ILE A 2 11.87 0.83 -5.77
C ILE A 2 11.27 -0.51 -5.33
N MET A 3 11.73 -1.07 -4.20
CA MET A 3 11.17 -2.31 -3.64
C MET A 3 9.66 -2.21 -3.35
N CYS A 4 9.19 -1.06 -2.88
CA CYS A 4 7.75 -0.84 -2.65
C CYS A 4 6.97 -0.90 -3.97
N TYR A 5 7.47 -0.28 -5.04
CA TYR A 5 6.84 -0.36 -6.36
C TYR A 5 6.79 -1.78 -6.90
N VAL A 6 7.90 -2.51 -6.79
CA VAL A 6 7.97 -3.91 -7.23
C VAL A 6 6.92 -4.76 -6.51
N LEU A 7 6.82 -4.64 -5.19
CA LEU A 7 5.83 -5.39 -4.41
C LEU A 7 4.38 -4.95 -4.70
N VAL A 8 4.12 -3.65 -4.90
CA VAL A 8 2.78 -3.18 -5.29
C VAL A 8 2.39 -3.73 -6.65
N ILE A 9 3.30 -3.78 -7.62
CA ILE A 9 3.06 -4.39 -8.94
C ILE A 9 2.75 -5.88 -8.80
N ILE A 10 3.58 -6.62 -8.06
CA ILE A 10 3.35 -8.05 -7.79
C ILE A 10 1.99 -8.26 -7.11
N SER A 11 1.63 -7.40 -6.16
CA SER A 11 0.32 -7.45 -5.48
C SER A 11 -0.84 -7.19 -6.45
N GLY A 12 -0.67 -6.27 -7.39
CA GLY A 12 -1.66 -5.99 -8.44
C GLY A 12 -1.85 -7.16 -9.41
N LEU A 13 -0.75 -7.81 -9.81
CA LEU A 13 -0.79 -9.04 -10.61
C LEU A 13 -1.49 -10.17 -9.85
N GLY A 14 -1.19 -10.32 -8.56
CA GLY A 14 -1.86 -11.28 -7.69
C GLY A 14 -3.37 -11.03 -7.58
N LEU A 15 -3.78 -9.77 -7.36
CA LEU A 15 -5.19 -9.38 -7.33
C LEU A 15 -5.91 -9.74 -8.63
N PHE A 16 -5.29 -9.45 -9.78
CA PHE A 16 -5.86 -9.80 -11.08
C PHE A 16 -5.96 -11.32 -11.27
N GLN A 17 -4.95 -12.07 -10.83
CA GLN A 17 -4.94 -13.53 -10.91
C GLN A 17 -6.03 -14.17 -10.05
N ILE A 18 -6.33 -13.64 -8.86
CA ILE A 18 -7.46 -14.09 -8.02
C ILE A 18 -8.77 -13.93 -8.81
N GLY A 19 -8.99 -12.76 -9.43
CA GLY A 19 -10.14 -12.52 -10.27
C GLY A 19 -10.25 -13.54 -11.41
N LEU A 20 -9.16 -13.75 -12.16
CA LEU A 20 -9.14 -14.75 -13.23
C LEU A 20 -9.44 -16.17 -12.75
N ASN A 21 -8.87 -16.55 -11.60
CA ASN A 21 -9.09 -17.88 -11.03
C ASN A 21 -10.54 -18.07 -10.59
N HIS A 22 -11.21 -16.99 -10.14
CA HIS A 22 -12.62 -17.01 -9.77
C HIS A 22 -13.54 -17.28 -10.97
N TYR A 23 -13.26 -16.69 -12.15
CA TYR A 23 -14.14 -16.79 -13.33
C TYR A 23 -13.83 -17.95 -14.27
N PHE A 24 -12.58 -18.39 -14.37
CA PHE A 24 -12.14 -19.34 -15.40
C PHE A 24 -11.64 -20.67 -14.85
N ASP A 25 -11.64 -20.88 -13.52
CA ASP A 25 -11.33 -22.14 -12.86
C ASP A 25 -10.00 -22.80 -13.32
N PHE A 26 -8.96 -22.00 -13.56
CA PHE A 26 -7.66 -22.52 -14.04
C PHE A 26 -6.98 -23.48 -13.06
N PHE A 27 -7.21 -23.35 -11.74
CA PHE A 27 -6.58 -24.17 -10.70
C PHE A 27 -7.59 -24.65 -9.65
N ILE A 28 -8.60 -25.44 -10.06
CA ILE A 28 -9.69 -25.95 -9.19
C ILE A 28 -9.17 -26.58 -7.89
N THR A 29 -8.10 -27.38 -7.94
CA THR A 29 -7.61 -28.13 -6.77
C THR A 29 -6.83 -27.28 -5.75
N ASN A 30 -6.30 -26.11 -6.17
CA ASN A 30 -5.43 -25.27 -5.34
C ASN A 30 -5.92 -23.82 -5.20
N ARG A 31 -7.17 -23.51 -5.60
CA ARG A 31 -7.74 -22.15 -5.59
C ARG A 31 -7.50 -21.43 -4.25
N ILE A 32 -7.94 -22.03 -3.15
CA ILE A 32 -7.81 -21.45 -1.80
C ILE A 32 -6.34 -21.23 -1.41
N SER A 33 -5.47 -22.22 -1.63
CA SER A 33 -4.05 -22.11 -1.26
C SER A 33 -3.36 -20.99 -2.02
N PHE A 34 -3.71 -20.81 -3.29
CA PHE A 34 -3.20 -19.71 -4.10
C PHE A 34 -3.67 -18.35 -3.57
N ASP A 35 -4.96 -18.20 -3.29
CA ASP A 35 -5.52 -16.93 -2.78
C ASP A 35 -4.90 -16.54 -1.43
N LEU A 36 -4.60 -17.51 -0.56
CA LEU A 36 -3.88 -17.29 0.69
C LEU A 36 -2.44 -16.82 0.47
N ILE A 37 -1.71 -17.43 -0.47
CA ILE A 37 -0.34 -17.01 -0.81
C ILE A 37 -0.34 -15.58 -1.34
N VAL A 38 -1.24 -15.27 -2.28
CA VAL A 38 -1.39 -13.91 -2.81
C VAL A 38 -1.74 -12.93 -1.69
N SER A 39 -2.58 -13.34 -0.73
CA SER A 39 -2.93 -12.49 0.41
C SER A 39 -1.74 -12.15 1.31
N ILE A 40 -0.88 -13.13 1.58
CA ILE A 40 0.34 -12.91 2.36
C ILE A 40 1.23 -11.89 1.66
N ILE A 41 1.44 -12.05 0.35
CA ILE A 41 2.26 -11.13 -0.45
C ILE A 41 1.63 -9.73 -0.48
N PHE A 42 0.31 -9.66 -0.66
CA PHE A 42 -0.43 -8.40 -0.72
C PHE A 42 -0.31 -7.61 0.59
N ILE A 43 -0.59 -8.26 1.73
CA ILE A 43 -0.47 -7.64 3.04
C ILE A 43 0.98 -7.20 3.28
N ALA A 44 1.96 -8.08 3.01
CA ALA A 44 3.36 -7.75 3.16
C ALA A 44 3.77 -6.50 2.34
N ALA A 45 3.26 -6.38 1.10
CA ALA A 45 3.49 -5.22 0.25
C ALA A 45 2.90 -3.94 0.86
N GLN A 46 1.62 -3.96 1.27
CA GLN A 46 0.96 -2.79 1.85
C GLN A 46 1.60 -2.39 3.19
N THR A 47 1.99 -3.36 4.01
CA THR A 47 2.73 -3.15 5.26
C THR A 47 4.12 -2.55 4.99
N LEU A 48 4.85 -3.03 3.98
CA LEU A 48 6.14 -2.45 3.61
C LEU A 48 6.00 -0.99 3.17
N VAL A 49 4.97 -0.68 2.38
CA VAL A 49 4.65 0.69 1.99
C VAL A 49 4.43 1.55 3.23
N MET A 50 3.58 1.12 4.17
CA MET A 50 3.36 1.87 5.43
C MET A 50 4.68 2.06 6.21
N PHE A 51 5.48 1.01 6.38
CA PHE A 51 6.76 1.08 7.09
C PHE A 51 7.76 2.03 6.43
N PHE A 52 7.80 2.11 5.10
CA PHE A 52 8.64 3.07 4.40
C PHE A 52 8.34 4.52 4.84
N PHE A 53 7.06 4.89 4.96
CA PHE A 53 6.66 6.23 5.42
C PHE A 53 6.81 6.41 6.93
N VAL A 54 6.63 5.35 7.73
CA VAL A 54 6.98 5.39 9.16
C VAL A 54 8.46 5.73 9.31
N GLY A 55 9.35 4.96 8.67
CA GLY A 55 10.80 5.13 8.75
C GLY A 55 11.25 6.50 8.24
N THR A 56 10.74 6.94 7.10
CA THR A 56 11.10 8.28 6.56
C THR A 56 10.62 9.39 7.48
N GLY A 57 9.45 9.25 8.10
CA GLY A 57 8.96 10.25 9.04
C GLY A 57 9.69 10.27 10.39
N VAL A 58 10.28 9.15 10.83
CA VAL A 58 11.19 9.13 11.99
C VAL A 58 12.49 9.87 11.62
N ASN A 59 13.07 9.59 10.46
CA ASN A 59 14.28 10.27 9.98
C ASN A 59 14.09 11.80 9.89
N VAL A 60 12.98 12.27 9.32
CA VAL A 60 12.65 13.71 9.30
C VAL A 60 12.54 14.31 10.71
N ARG A 61 11.97 13.57 11.67
CA ARG A 61 11.87 14.05 13.05
C ARG A 61 13.25 14.17 13.70
N GLU A 62 14.07 13.14 13.59
CA GLU A 62 15.44 13.12 14.12
C GLU A 62 16.28 14.25 13.52
N TYR A 63 16.12 14.52 12.22
CA TYR A 63 16.80 15.63 11.54
C TYR A 63 16.39 17.01 12.10
N LEU A 64 15.09 17.22 12.37
CA LEU A 64 14.59 18.47 12.96
C LEU A 64 14.97 18.63 14.44
N GLU A 65 15.11 17.54 15.19
CA GLU A 65 15.63 17.56 16.56
C GLU A 65 17.10 17.99 16.58
N ALA A 66 17.88 17.62 15.55
CA ALA A 66 19.26 18.05 15.38
C ALA A 66 19.40 19.50 14.85
N HIS A 67 18.36 20.04 14.20
CA HIS A 67 18.37 21.36 13.55
C HIS A 67 17.14 22.21 13.97
N PRO A 68 17.08 22.70 15.22
CA PRO A 68 15.92 23.43 15.75
C PRO A 68 15.55 24.70 14.97
N GLU A 69 16.51 25.30 14.28
CA GLU A 69 16.36 26.50 13.46
C GLU A 69 15.44 26.32 12.24
N LEU A 70 15.22 25.07 11.81
CA LEU A 70 14.39 24.74 10.65
C LEU A 70 12.89 24.71 10.95
N GLY A 71 12.53 24.66 12.24
CA GLY A 71 11.16 24.62 12.73
C GLY A 71 10.33 23.44 12.19
N ASP A 72 9.01 23.50 12.36
CA ASP A 72 8.13 22.34 12.12
C ASP A 72 7.66 22.16 10.66
N LYS A 73 8.23 22.90 9.70
CA LYS A 73 7.70 22.93 8.32
C LYS A 73 7.81 21.55 7.66
N LEU A 74 8.98 20.90 7.75
CA LEU A 74 9.21 19.57 7.17
C LEU A 74 8.38 18.49 7.86
N TYR A 75 8.21 18.60 9.18
CA TYR A 75 7.36 17.70 9.96
C TYR A 75 5.89 17.78 9.50
N LYS A 76 5.35 19.00 9.34
CA LYS A 76 3.97 19.21 8.88
C LYS A 76 3.75 18.67 7.46
N LYS A 77 4.73 18.83 6.56
CA LYS A 77 4.69 18.24 5.22
C LYS A 77 4.63 16.70 5.29
N MET A 78 5.51 16.09 6.08
CA MET A 78 5.53 14.63 6.26
C MET A 78 4.23 14.09 6.89
N PHE A 79 3.69 14.80 7.88
CA PHE A 79 2.41 14.46 8.48
C PHE A 79 1.25 14.52 7.48
N ALA A 80 1.22 15.54 6.61
CA ALA A 80 0.21 15.66 5.57
C ALA A 80 0.26 14.50 4.56
N ILE A 81 1.47 14.04 4.21
CA ILE A 81 1.67 12.86 3.34
C ILE A 81 1.09 11.61 4.01
N LYS A 82 1.44 11.33 5.27
CA LYS A 82 0.93 10.16 6.01
C LYS A 82 -0.59 10.16 6.10
N ARG A 83 -1.20 11.31 6.40
CA ARG A 83 -2.66 11.46 6.49
C ARG A 83 -3.37 11.20 5.16
N ARG A 84 -2.72 11.50 4.04
CA ARG A 84 -3.26 11.27 2.70
C ARG A 84 -3.10 9.80 2.27
N LEU A 85 -1.97 9.21 2.61
CA LEU A 85 -1.59 7.85 2.22
C LEU A 85 -2.30 6.75 3.01
N TYR A 86 -2.40 6.88 4.32
CA TYR A 86 -2.79 5.77 5.19
C TYR A 86 -4.25 5.34 5.00
N PRO A 87 -5.25 6.25 4.94
CA PRO A 87 -6.64 5.86 4.74
C PRO A 87 -6.89 5.00 3.49
N PRO A 88 -6.45 5.38 2.27
CA PRO A 88 -6.67 4.55 1.09
C PRO A 88 -5.89 3.23 1.15
N THR A 89 -4.67 3.24 1.70
CA THR A 89 -3.85 2.02 1.85
C THR A 89 -4.47 1.03 2.84
N MET A 90 -5.00 1.50 3.97
CA MET A 90 -5.72 0.62 4.91
C MET A 90 -7.02 0.10 4.30
N MET A 91 -7.76 0.95 3.58
CA MET A 91 -9.03 0.54 2.98
C MET A 91 -8.83 -0.55 1.92
N VAL A 92 -7.84 -0.41 1.03
CA VAL A 92 -7.58 -1.47 0.04
C VAL A 92 -7.18 -2.79 0.72
N THR A 93 -6.38 -2.75 1.78
CA THR A 93 -6.00 -3.96 2.54
C THR A 93 -7.23 -4.62 3.17
N MET A 94 -8.12 -3.85 3.80
CA MET A 94 -9.34 -4.39 4.41
C MET A 94 -10.27 -5.00 3.35
N LEU A 95 -10.46 -4.32 2.22
CA LEU A 95 -11.30 -4.80 1.13
C LEU A 95 -10.75 -6.06 0.49
N PHE A 96 -9.44 -6.10 0.26
CA PHE A 96 -8.75 -7.26 -0.25
C PHE A 96 -8.94 -8.47 0.68
N MET A 97 -8.75 -8.28 1.99
CA MET A 97 -8.95 -9.36 2.96
C MET A 97 -10.41 -9.83 3.01
N ALA A 98 -11.36 -8.90 2.99
CA ALA A 98 -12.79 -9.25 2.93
C ALA A 98 -13.12 -10.05 1.68
N MET A 99 -12.58 -9.66 0.53
CA MET A 99 -12.78 -10.33 -0.75
C MET A 99 -12.26 -11.77 -0.74
N VAL A 100 -11.04 -12.00 -0.25
CA VAL A 100 -10.46 -13.36 -0.15
C VAL A 100 -11.24 -14.25 0.83
N ILE A 101 -11.67 -13.71 1.97
CA ILE A 101 -12.51 -14.46 2.92
C ILE A 101 -13.84 -14.84 2.28
N VAL A 102 -14.48 -13.90 1.58
CA VAL A 102 -15.74 -14.14 0.86
C VAL A 102 -15.56 -15.19 -0.24
N ASP A 103 -14.48 -15.13 -1.03
CA ASP A 103 -14.20 -16.15 -2.04
C ASP A 103 -14.04 -17.55 -1.43
N GLY A 104 -13.33 -17.64 -0.30
CA GLY A 104 -13.20 -18.89 0.45
C GLY A 104 -14.55 -19.43 0.95
N ILE A 105 -15.43 -18.56 1.48
CA ILE A 105 -16.76 -18.97 1.96
C ILE A 105 -17.68 -19.38 0.78
N TYR A 106 -17.57 -18.70 -0.36
CA TYR A 106 -18.27 -19.06 -1.60
C TYR A 106 -17.86 -20.46 -2.07
N TYR A 107 -16.57 -20.79 -2.03
CA TYR A 107 -16.08 -22.11 -2.38
C TYR A 107 -16.71 -23.24 -1.54
N PHE A 108 -17.03 -22.97 -0.26
CA PHE A 108 -17.78 -23.91 0.59
C PHE A 108 -19.30 -23.93 0.35
N GLY A 109 -19.80 -23.19 -0.64
CA GLY A 109 -21.21 -23.15 -1.03
C GLY A 109 -22.13 -22.42 -0.06
N LYS A 110 -21.59 -21.58 0.83
CA LYS A 110 -22.36 -20.96 1.92
C LYS A 110 -22.94 -19.58 1.61
N ILE A 111 -22.46 -18.92 0.55
CA ILE A 111 -22.89 -17.57 0.18
C ILE A 111 -23.03 -17.40 -1.33
N SER A 112 -23.75 -16.36 -1.73
CA SER A 112 -23.91 -15.97 -3.13
C SER A 112 -22.63 -15.38 -3.72
N GLU A 113 -22.34 -15.74 -4.97
CA GLU A 113 -21.20 -15.25 -5.77
C GLU A 113 -21.20 -13.72 -5.93
N TRP A 114 -22.37 -13.09 -5.91
CA TRP A 114 -22.52 -11.65 -6.07
C TRP A 114 -21.72 -10.83 -5.05
N TRP A 115 -21.52 -11.37 -3.84
CA TRP A 115 -20.69 -10.71 -2.82
C TRP A 115 -19.22 -10.61 -3.25
N PHE A 116 -18.70 -11.64 -3.92
CA PHE A 116 -17.35 -11.63 -4.46
C PHE A 116 -17.23 -10.54 -5.53
N HIS A 117 -18.16 -10.48 -6.49
CA HIS A 117 -18.14 -9.49 -7.57
C HIS A 117 -18.10 -8.05 -7.06
N ILE A 118 -18.97 -7.73 -6.10
CA ILE A 118 -19.01 -6.39 -5.49
C ILE A 118 -17.68 -6.06 -4.82
N LEU A 119 -17.15 -6.96 -3.99
CA LEU A 119 -15.89 -6.74 -3.28
C LEU A 119 -14.69 -6.69 -4.23
N TYR A 120 -14.69 -7.48 -5.29
CA TYR A 120 -13.62 -7.52 -6.27
C TYR A 120 -13.52 -6.19 -7.03
N PHE A 121 -14.62 -5.69 -7.60
CA PHE A 121 -14.61 -4.39 -8.29
C PHE A 121 -14.27 -3.23 -7.36
N LEU A 122 -14.79 -3.26 -6.13
CA LEU A 122 -14.45 -2.25 -5.12
C LEU A 122 -12.96 -2.30 -4.74
N THR A 123 -12.39 -3.50 -4.60
CA THR A 123 -10.96 -3.70 -4.31
C THR A 123 -10.10 -3.20 -5.45
N LEU A 124 -10.44 -3.48 -6.71
CA LEU A 124 -9.73 -2.95 -7.88
C LEU A 124 -9.73 -1.42 -7.92
N TYR A 125 -10.90 -0.80 -7.68
CA TYR A 125 -11.02 0.65 -7.62
C TYR A 125 -10.15 1.26 -6.51
N TYR A 126 -10.21 0.69 -5.29
CA TYR A 126 -9.40 1.15 -4.18
C TYR A 126 -7.91 0.85 -4.35
N PHE A 127 -7.55 -0.23 -5.05
CA PHE A 127 -6.16 -0.56 -5.37
C PHE A 127 -5.55 0.46 -6.31
N TYR A 128 -6.27 0.85 -7.37
CA TYR A 128 -5.85 1.93 -8.25
C TYR A 128 -5.71 3.25 -7.47
N LYS A 129 -6.72 3.60 -6.67
CA LYS A 129 -6.71 4.81 -5.84
C LYS A 129 -5.53 4.82 -4.87
N ALA A 130 -5.30 3.72 -4.15
CA ALA A 130 -4.20 3.60 -3.21
C ALA A 130 -2.85 3.69 -3.91
N THR A 131 -2.67 3.01 -5.05
CA THR A 131 -1.42 3.06 -5.83
C THR A 131 -1.09 4.48 -6.31
N LYS A 132 -2.10 5.24 -6.76
CA LYS A 132 -1.93 6.64 -7.15
C LYS A 132 -1.50 7.50 -5.96
N GLU A 133 -2.16 7.35 -4.82
CA GLU A 133 -1.84 8.09 -3.60
C GLU A 133 -0.46 7.72 -3.03
N GLN A 134 -0.08 6.44 -3.14
CA GLN A 134 1.26 5.93 -2.83
C GLN A 134 2.32 6.61 -3.69
N HIS A 135 2.12 6.65 -5.01
CA HIS A 135 3.05 7.29 -5.95
C HIS A 135 3.29 8.76 -5.62
N ILE A 136 2.20 9.53 -5.45
CA ILE A 136 2.28 10.95 -5.08
C ILE A 136 3.01 11.13 -3.75
N SER A 137 2.72 10.27 -2.77
CA SER A 137 3.37 10.29 -1.46
C SER A 137 4.85 9.97 -1.53
N PHE A 138 5.27 9.04 -2.40
CA PHE A 138 6.69 8.71 -2.61
C PHE A 138 7.47 9.89 -3.19
N ILE A 139 6.89 10.61 -4.15
CA ILE A 139 7.48 11.83 -4.71
C ILE A 139 7.64 12.88 -3.60
N GLY A 140 6.55 13.22 -2.90
CA GLY A 140 6.59 14.22 -1.83
C GLY A 140 7.55 13.85 -0.69
N SER A 141 7.68 12.56 -0.39
CA SER A 141 8.65 12.06 0.59
C SER A 141 10.10 12.26 0.12
N THR A 142 10.36 12.09 -1.18
CA THR A 142 11.69 12.31 -1.77
C THR A 142 12.03 13.80 -1.77
N GLU A 143 11.07 14.67 -2.11
CA GLU A 143 11.25 16.12 -2.06
C GLU A 143 11.62 16.62 -0.65
N ILE A 144 11.00 16.07 0.40
CA ILE A 144 11.36 16.40 1.79
C ILE A 144 12.81 16.01 2.08
N VAL A 145 13.25 14.83 1.65
CA VAL A 145 14.63 14.37 1.86
C VAL A 145 15.63 15.24 1.10
N LEU A 146 15.31 15.65 -0.13
CA LEU A 146 16.15 16.58 -0.90
C LEU A 146 16.26 17.95 -0.20
N GLU A 147 15.16 18.50 0.32
CA GLU A 147 15.18 19.77 1.07
C GLU A 147 16.05 19.68 2.34
N MET A 148 16.16 18.49 2.97
CA MET A 148 17.09 18.28 4.10
C MET A 148 18.55 18.30 3.63
N THR A 149 18.88 17.58 2.55
CA THR A 149 20.27 17.51 2.04
C THR A 149 20.77 18.83 1.46
N GLU A 150 19.91 19.62 0.81
CA GLU A 150 20.28 20.96 0.31
C GLU A 150 20.69 21.88 1.46
N LYS A 151 19.92 21.89 2.55
CA LYS A 151 20.21 22.72 3.73
C LYS A 151 21.47 22.29 4.48
N GLU A 152 21.75 20.99 4.54
CA GLU A 152 23.04 20.49 5.06
C GLU A 152 24.23 20.96 4.20
N ARG A 153 24.07 21.08 2.88
CA ARG A 153 25.14 21.59 2.02
C ARG A 153 25.38 23.08 2.20
N GLU A 154 24.31 23.85 2.39
CA GLU A 154 24.39 25.30 2.65
C GLU A 154 24.97 25.63 4.03
N SER A 155 24.82 24.76 5.03
CA SER A 155 25.40 25.00 6.37
C SER A 155 26.90 24.68 6.48
N VAL A 156 27.46 23.93 5.52
CA VAL A 156 28.87 23.51 5.49
C VAL A 156 29.72 24.38 4.55
N GLY A 157 29.10 25.18 3.67
CA GLY A 157 29.76 26.09 2.72
C GLY A 157 29.85 27.52 3.22
#